data_AF-A0A6M0RNA8-F1
#
_entry.id   AF-A0A6M0RNA8-F1
#
_cell.length_a   1.000
_cell.length_b   1.000
_cell.length_c   1.000
_cell.angle_alpha   90.00
_cell.angle_beta   90.00
_cell.angle_gamma   90.00
#
_symmetry.space_group_name_H-M   'P 1'
#
loop_
_entity.id
_entity.type
_entity.pdbx_description
1 polymer ?
#
loop_
_entity_poly.entity_id
_entity_poly.type
_entity_poly.pdbx_seq_one_letter_code
_entity_poly.pdbx_strand_id
1 'polypeptide(L)' 'MNLELDSISVNQLYQLATEATEKKLITAHGYRGGQYELLRQGEFILLSPSEAIQYLQTLVQPTDINI' A
#
# COMPACT_ATOMS: atom_id res chain seq x y z
N MET A 1 15.03 -4.87 19.62
CA MET A 1 14.08 -4.16 18.74
C MET A 1 14.88 -3.65 17.55
N ASN A 2 14.54 -4.07 16.32
CA ASN A 2 15.30 -3.75 15.12
C ASN A 2 14.65 -2.54 14.40
N LEU A 3 14.83 -1.35 14.97
CA LEU A 3 14.22 -0.08 14.51
C LEU A 3 14.50 0.24 13.03
N GLU A 4 15.63 -0.24 12.52
CA GLU A 4 16.04 -0.06 11.13
C GLU A 4 15.14 -0.85 10.16
N LEU A 5 14.75 -2.08 10.52
CA LEU A 5 13.84 -2.88 9.71
C LEU A 5 12.44 -2.26 9.66
N ASP A 6 11.95 -1.77 10.80
CA ASP A 6 10.67 -1.05 10.89
C ASP A 6 10.66 0.21 10.00
N SER A 7 11.77 0.96 10.01
CA SER A 7 11.92 2.18 9.21
C SER A 7 11.94 1.89 7.70
N ILE A 8 12.62 0.82 7.28
CA ILE A 8 12.66 0.36 5.89
C ILE A 8 11.25 -0.03 5.42
N SER A 9 10.51 -0.80 6.23
CA SER A 9 9.15 -1.24 5.89
C SER A 9 8.16 -0.08 5.79
N VAL A 10 8.25 0.91 6.68
CA VAL A 10 7.41 2.12 6.61
C VAL A 10 7.68 2.93 5.36
N ASN A 11 8.96 3.12 4.99
CA ASN A 11 9.32 3.85 3.78
C ASN A 11 8.81 3.12 2.51
N GLN A 12 9.01 1.80 2.45
CA GLN A 12 8.52 0.98 1.34
C GLN A 12 6.99 1.07 1.20
N LEU A 13 6.26 0.96 2.31
CA LEU A 13 4.81 1.05 2.31
C LEU A 13 4.33 2.41 1.80
N TYR A 14 4.96 3.49 2.25
CA TYR A 14 4.63 4.84 1.78
C TYR A 14 4.90 5.02 0.28
N GLN A 15 6.04 4.54 -0.23
CA GLN A 15 6.38 4.62 -1.66
C GLN A 15 5.36 3.87 -2.53
N LEU A 16 5.03 2.62 -2.16
CA LEU A 16 4.06 1.81 -2.90
C LEU A 16 2.66 2.44 -2.90
N ALA A 17 2.22 2.98 -1.76
CA ALA A 17 0.91 3.62 -1.66
C ALA A 17 0.84 4.94 -2.44
N THR A 18 1.94 5.69 -2.46
CA THR A 18 2.09 6.89 -3.29
C THR A 18 1.98 6.52 -4.77
N GLU A 19 2.75 5.54 -5.23
CA GLU A 19 2.70 5.07 -6.61
C GLU A 19 1.30 4.58 -7.01
N ALA A 20 0.64 3.81 -6.14
CA ALA A 20 -0.73 3.36 -6.38
C ALA A 20 -1.74 4.52 -6.49
N THR A 21 -1.53 5.61 -5.73
CA THR A 21 -2.35 6.83 -5.79
C THR A 21 -2.08 7.61 -7.08
N GLU A 22 -0.82 7.78 -7.47
CA GLU A 22 -0.43 8.43 -8.72
C GLU A 22 -0.95 7.70 -9.96
N LYS A 23 -0.97 6.35 -9.91
CA LYS A 23 -1.57 5.49 -10.93
C LYS A 23 -3.10 5.42 -10.86
N LYS A 24 -3.74 6.11 -9.90
CA LYS A 24 -5.20 6.10 -9.64
C LYS A 24 -5.78 4.71 -9.34
N LEU A 25 -4.95 3.80 -8.83
CA LEU A 25 -5.36 2.44 -8.43
C LEU A 25 -6.04 2.44 -7.05
N ILE A 26 -5.67 3.41 -6.22
CA ILE A 26 -6.35 3.80 -4.98
C ILE A 26 -6.58 5.32 -5.00
N THR A 27 -7.51 5.79 -4.18
CA THR A 27 -7.86 7.21 -4.04
C THR A 27 -7.06 7.88 -2.93
N ALA A 28 -6.84 7.18 -1.82
CA ALA A 28 -6.12 7.69 -0.65
C ALA A 28 -5.55 6.55 0.18
N HIS A 29 -4.59 6.87 1.04
CA HIS A 29 -4.00 5.94 2.01
C HIS A 29 -3.61 6.66 3.31
N GLY A 30 -3.54 5.92 4.41
CA GLY A 30 -3.15 6.48 5.71
C GLY A 30 -2.96 5.41 6.80
N TYR A 31 -2.55 5.85 7.98
CA TYR A 31 -2.39 4.96 9.14
C TYR A 31 -3.44 5.30 10.20
N ARG A 32 -4.24 4.31 10.62
CA ARG A 32 -5.30 4.49 11.62
C ARG A 32 -5.42 3.26 12.50
N GLY A 33 -5.33 3.45 13.82
CA GLY A 33 -5.61 2.40 14.80
C GLY A 33 -4.72 1.15 14.70
N GLY A 34 -3.45 1.31 14.30
CA GLY A 34 -2.52 0.18 14.13
C GLY A 34 -2.61 -0.52 12.76
N GLN A 35 -3.50 -0.06 11.89
CA GLN A 35 -3.70 -0.61 10.55
C GLN A 35 -3.40 0.45 9.50
N TYR A 36 -3.01 -0.03 8.32
CA TYR A 36 -2.96 0.77 7.11
C TYR A 36 -4.33 0.80 6.45
N GLU A 37 -4.81 1.99 6.17
CA GLU A 37 -6.09 2.25 5.53
C GLU A 37 -5.85 2.62 4.07
N LEU A 38 -6.54 1.94 3.16
CA LEU A 38 -6.54 2.19 1.73
C LEU A 38 -7.96 2.49 1.28
N LEU A 39 -8.19 3.60 0.58
CA LEU A 39 -9.47 3.90 -0.06
C LEU A 39 -9.40 3.48 -1.53
N ARG A 40 -10.14 2.45 -1.91
CA ARG A 40 -10.17 1.93 -3.28
C ARG A 40 -11.61 1.79 -3.74
N GLN A 41 -11.94 2.40 -4.87
CA GLN A 41 -13.28 2.33 -5.48
C GLN A 41 -14.43 2.70 -4.51
N GLY A 42 -14.18 3.61 -3.56
CA GLY A 42 -15.16 4.05 -2.57
C GLY A 42 -15.23 3.17 -1.31
N GLU A 43 -14.44 2.10 -1.24
CA GLU A 43 -14.39 1.20 -0.08
C GLU A 43 -13.06 1.34 0.67
N PHE A 44 -13.15 1.27 2.00
CA PHE A 44 -11.98 1.24 2.87
C PHE A 44 -11.50 -0.20 3.08
N ILE A 45 -10.23 -0.44 2.79
CA ILE A 45 -9.54 -1.69 3.05
C ILE A 45 -8.57 -1.42 4.20
N LEU A 46 -8.71 -2.16 5.30
CA LEU A 46 -7.83 -2.10 6.46
C LEU A 46 -6.93 -3.32 6.46
N LEU A 47 -5.61 -3.10 6.51
CA LEU A 47 -4.60 -4.14 6.45
C LEU A 47 -3.54 -3.89 7.53
N SER A 48 -2.89 -4.94 8.02
CA SER A 48 -1.62 -4.75 8.73
C SER A 48 -0.57 -4.17 7.76
N PRO A 49 0.50 -3.52 8.27
CA PRO A 49 1.54 -2.95 7.40
C PRO A 49 2.13 -3.95 6.40
N SER A 50 2.37 -5.20 6.85
CA SER A 50 2.91 -6.27 6.01
C SER A 50 1.93 -6.67 4.90
N GLU A 51 0.65 -6.82 5.22
CA GLU A 51 -0.40 -7.12 4.24
C GLU A 51 -0.56 -5.98 3.24
N ALA A 52 -0.49 -4.73 3.69
CA ALA A 52 -0.57 -3.56 2.83
C ALA A 52 0.59 -3.50 1.83
N ILE A 53 1.82 -3.81 2.27
CA ILE A 53 2.98 -3.91 1.37
C ILE A 53 2.74 -4.94 0.28
N GLN A 54 2.32 -6.16 0.65
CA GLN A 54 2.06 -7.23 -0.33
C GLN A 54 0.94 -6.85 -1.30
N TYR A 55 -0.16 -6.31 -0.77
CA TYR A 55 -1.30 -5.85 -1.57
C TYR A 55 -0.89 -4.80 -2.59
N LEU A 56 -0.18 -3.74 -2.15
CA LEU A 56 0.23 -2.65 -3.02
C LEU A 56 1.29 -3.11 -4.04
N GLN A 57 2.21 -4.00 -3.68
CA GLN A 57 3.16 -4.58 -4.63
C GLN A 57 2.45 -5.33 -5.77
N THR A 58 1.40 -6.08 -5.48
CA THR A 58 0.59 -6.73 -6.52
C THR A 58 -0.21 -5.70 -7.32
N LEU A 59 -0.73 -4.67 -6.64
CA LEU A 59 -1.57 -3.67 -7.27
C LEU A 59 -0.81 -2.80 -8.28
N VAL A 60 0.41 -2.37 -7.96
CA VAL A 60 1.21 -1.47 -8.81
C VAL A 60 1.94 -2.19 -9.95
N GLN A 61 2.04 -3.52 -9.89
CA GLN A 61 2.61 -4.31 -10.98
C GLN A 61 1.78 -4.09 -12.25
N PRO A 62 2.45 -3.90 -13.41
CA PRO A 62 1.74 -3.76 -14.66
C PRO A 62 0.92 -5.02 -14.91
N THR A 63 -0.37 -4.83 -15.16
CA THR A 63 -1.22 -5.90 -15.67
C THR A 63 -0.79 -6.16 -17.12
N ASP A 64 0.26 -6.93 -17.33
CA ASP A 64 0.60 -7.50 -18.64
C ASP A 64 -0.49 -8.52 -19.03
N ILE A 65 -1.64 -8.02 -19.46
CA ILE A 65 -2.56 -8.77 -20.32
C ILE A 65 -2.01 -8.59 -21.73
N ASN A 66 -1.05 -9.44 -22.08
CA ASN A 66 -0.68 -9.67 -23.48
C ASN A 66 -1.77 -10.58 -24.07
N ILE A 67 -2.80 -9.98 -24.66
CA ILE A 67 -3.77 -10.65 -25.55
C ILE A 67 -3.20 -10.78 -26.95
#